data_AF-A0A6A4GI96-F1
#
_entry.id   AF-A0A6A4GI96-F1
#
_cell.length_a   1.000
_cell.length_b   1.000
_cell.length_c   1.000
_cell.angle_alpha   90.00
_cell.angle_beta   90.00
_cell.angle_gamma   90.00
#
_symmetry.space_group_name_H-M   'P 1'
#
loop_
_entity.id
_entity.type
_entity.pdbx_description
1 polymer ?
#
loop_
_entity_poly.entity_id
_entity_poly.type
_entity_poly.pdbx_seq_one_letter_code
_entity_poly.pdbx_strand_id
1 'polypeptide(L)'
;MPSIEVGTVGGGTVLAPQQAILEMLGFKGAHPTHPGQNAQSLARMIAAAVMAGELSLMSALAAGHLVRAHLVHNRSQVGTPAVGTPNPMLGSGSVLGGGLGSGIKKLGQLSAGMTMSLLTPSASTGSLPPYKP
;
A
#
# COMPACT_ATOMS: atom_id res chain seq x y z
N MET A 1 20.21 -12.85 15.22
CA MET A 1 21.14 -12.05 14.39
C MET A 1 22.16 -11.38 15.30
N PRO A 2 23.34 -11.96 15.53
CA PRO A 2 24.34 -11.42 16.47
C PRO A 2 25.17 -10.26 15.91
N SER A 3 25.25 -10.12 14.59
CA SER A 3 26.07 -9.11 13.90
C SER A 3 25.16 -8.26 13.00
N ILE A 4 24.70 -7.12 13.52
CA ILE A 4 23.92 -6.13 12.75
C ILE A 4 24.76 -4.84 12.70
N GLU A 5 25.45 -4.61 11.58
CA GLU A 5 26.24 -3.39 11.36
C GLU A 5 25.35 -2.25 10.86
N VAL A 6 24.93 -1.36 11.76
CA VAL A 6 24.06 -0.23 11.44
C VAL A 6 24.51 1.04 12.13
N GLY A 7 24.21 2.18 11.50
CA GLY A 7 24.52 3.51 12.02
C GLY A 7 23.45 4.52 11.63
N THR A 8 23.31 5.56 12.45
CA THR A 8 22.37 6.67 12.22
C THR A 8 23.07 7.99 11.87
N VAL A 9 24.39 7.94 11.69
CA VAL A 9 25.27 9.07 11.36
C VAL A 9 26.33 8.60 10.36
N GLY A 10 26.66 9.46 9.39
CA GLY A 10 27.71 9.22 8.41
C GLY A 10 27.28 8.41 7.18
N GLY A 11 28.18 8.29 6.21
CA GLY A 11 27.93 7.56 4.96
C GLY A 11 26.65 8.05 4.26
N GLY A 12 25.80 7.12 3.81
CA GLY A 12 24.54 7.42 3.14
C GLY A 12 23.46 8.07 4.01
N THR A 13 23.63 8.12 5.34
CA THR A 13 22.65 8.74 6.26
C THR A 13 22.67 10.27 6.23
N VAL A 14 23.58 10.88 5.46
CA VAL A 14 23.62 12.33 5.24
C VAL A 14 22.67 12.78 4.12
N LEU A 15 22.19 11.84 3.30
CA LEU A 15 21.33 12.11 2.16
C LEU A 15 19.89 12.37 2.62
N ALA A 16 19.23 13.39 2.02
CA ALA A 16 17.93 13.87 2.47
C ALA A 16 16.83 12.78 2.53
N PRO A 17 16.68 11.86 1.55
CA PRO A 17 15.66 10.81 1.62
C PRO A 17 15.89 9.85 2.80
N GLN A 18 17.13 9.42 3.00
CA GLN A 18 17.52 8.51 4.08
C GLN A 18 17.34 9.18 5.44
N GLN A 19 17.66 10.48 5.55
CA GLN A 19 17.40 11.26 6.76
C GLN A 19 15.91 11.37 7.07
N ALA A 20 15.06 11.61 6.05
CA ALA A 20 13.62 11.70 6.25
C ALA A 20 13.03 10.39 6.81
N ILE A 21 13.52 9.24 6.35
CA ILE A 21 13.12 7.94 6.91
C ILE A 21 13.63 7.77 8.34
N LEU A 22 14.90 8.09 8.62
CA LEU A 22 15.43 8.01 9.98
C LEU A 22 14.70 8.98 10.93
N GLU A 23 14.23 10.12 10.44
CA GLU A 23 13.43 11.08 11.18
C GLU A 23 12.03 10.54 11.47
N MET A 24 11.37 9.96 10.45
CA MET A 24 10.08 9.28 10.60
C MET A 24 10.15 8.13 11.62
N LEU A 25 11.27 7.40 11.67
CA LEU A 25 11.51 6.34 12.64
C LEU A 25 12.01 6.84 14.01
N GLY A 26 12.31 8.14 14.15
CA GLY A 26 12.77 8.75 15.39
C GLY A 26 14.24 8.49 15.75
N PHE A 27 15.08 8.10 14.79
CA PHE A 27 16.49 7.74 15.01
C PHE A 27 17.48 8.61 14.23
N LYS A 28 17.05 9.75 13.67
CA LYS A 28 17.92 10.64 12.90
C LYS A 28 19.10 11.15 13.72
N GLY A 29 20.30 10.98 13.19
CA GLY A 29 21.52 11.57 13.73
C GLY A 29 22.02 10.93 15.02
N ALA A 30 22.91 11.64 15.70
CA ALA A 30 23.45 11.25 17.00
C ALA A 30 22.42 11.47 18.10
N HIS A 31 22.38 10.56 19.07
CA HIS A 31 21.53 10.75 20.24
C HIS A 31 22.09 11.88 21.12
N PRO A 32 21.28 12.84 21.59
CA PRO A 32 21.76 14.07 22.23
C PRO A 32 22.51 13.82 23.54
N THR A 33 22.14 12.79 24.31
CA THR A 33 22.71 12.51 25.63
C THR A 33 23.49 11.19 25.73
N HIS A 34 23.31 10.29 24.77
CA HIS A 34 23.78 8.89 24.86
C HIS A 34 24.26 8.40 23.49
N PRO A 35 25.49 8.77 23.09
CA PRO A 35 26.04 8.40 21.79
C PRO A 35 25.86 6.90 21.47
N GLY A 36 25.40 6.60 20.25
CA GLY A 36 25.13 5.23 19.80
C GLY A 36 23.74 4.68 20.14
N GLN A 37 22.97 5.30 21.04
CA GLN A 37 21.65 4.79 21.43
C GLN A 37 20.65 4.73 20.26
N ASN A 38 20.67 5.73 19.36
CA ASN A 38 19.85 5.72 18.14
C ASN A 38 20.18 4.51 17.23
N ALA A 39 21.47 4.21 17.03
CA ALA A 39 21.90 3.06 16.23
C ALA A 39 21.51 1.72 16.87
N GLN A 40 21.60 1.60 18.19
CA GLN A 40 21.13 0.41 18.93
C GLN A 40 19.62 0.23 18.81
N SER A 41 18.84 1.31 18.88
CA SER A 41 17.39 1.27 18.70
C SER A 41 17.00 0.89 17.27
N LEU A 42 17.70 1.41 16.26
CA LEU A 42 17.54 1.00 14.88
C LEU A 42 17.87 -0.50 14.69
N ALA A 43 18.95 -1.00 15.31
CA ALA A 43 19.29 -2.43 15.27
C ALA A 43 18.18 -3.32 15.86
N ARG A 44 17.60 -2.91 17.00
CA ARG A 44 16.44 -3.60 17.61
C ARG A 44 15.22 -3.56 16.71
N MET A 45 14.94 -2.43 16.06
CA MET A 45 13.83 -2.30 15.12
C MET A 45 14.01 -3.22 13.91
N ILE A 46 15.23 -3.31 13.36
CA ILE A 46 15.55 -4.22 12.24
C ILE A 46 15.31 -5.68 12.66
N ALA A 47 15.81 -6.09 13.83
CA ALA A 47 15.57 -7.45 14.33
C ALA A 47 14.08 -7.75 14.53
N ALA A 48 13.30 -6.79 15.05
CA ALA A 48 11.86 -6.93 15.19
C ALA A 48 11.13 -7.02 13.83
N ALA A 49 11.55 -6.23 12.84
CA ALA A 49 11.00 -6.28 11.49
C ALA A 49 11.28 -7.62 10.80
N VAL A 50 12.49 -8.18 10.98
CA VAL A 50 12.83 -9.53 10.49
C VAL A 50 11.94 -10.58 11.14
N MET A 51 11.80 -10.55 12.46
CA MET A 51 10.91 -11.47 13.19
C MET A 51 9.46 -11.39 12.70
N ALA A 52 8.94 -10.18 12.51
CA ALA A 52 7.59 -9.97 11.97
C ALA A 52 7.45 -10.54 10.54
N GLY A 53 8.47 -10.35 9.69
CA GLY A 53 8.52 -10.92 8.36
C GLY A 53 8.54 -12.45 8.36
N GLU A 54 9.35 -13.07 9.21
CA GLU A 54 9.44 -14.53 9.33
C GLU A 54 8.11 -15.13 9.83
N LEU A 55 7.49 -14.53 10.86
CA LEU A 55 6.17 -14.97 11.33
C LEU A 55 5.09 -14.86 10.25
N SER A 56 5.09 -13.76 9.50
CA SER A 56 4.16 -13.57 8.38
C SER A 56 4.37 -14.62 7.28
N LEU A 57 5.63 -14.88 6.91
CA LEU A 57 5.97 -15.88 5.90
C LEU A 57 5.59 -17.30 6.34
N MET A 58 5.93 -17.68 7.57
CA MET A 58 5.57 -18.98 8.14
C MET A 58 4.05 -19.16 8.20
N SER A 59 3.32 -18.13 8.61
CA SER A 59 1.85 -18.15 8.63
C SER A 59 1.27 -18.31 7.22
N ALA A 60 1.82 -17.61 6.23
CA ALA A 60 1.38 -17.71 4.83
C ALA A 60 1.68 -19.08 4.21
N LEU A 61 2.79 -19.72 4.58
CA LEU A 61 3.12 -21.08 4.16
C LEU A 61 2.20 -22.11 4.83
N ALA A 62 2.01 -22.01 6.14
CA ALA A 62 1.13 -22.91 6.90
C ALA A 62 -0.33 -22.83 6.44
N ALA A 63 -0.81 -21.63 6.08
CA ALA A 63 -2.16 -21.42 5.57
C ALA A 63 -2.29 -21.63 4.04
N GLY A 64 -1.20 -21.89 3.31
CA GLY A 64 -1.22 -22.04 1.86
C GLY A 64 -1.54 -20.75 1.09
N HIS A 65 -1.36 -19.57 1.70
CA HIS A 65 -1.69 -18.26 1.12
C HIS A 65 -0.55 -17.62 0.32
N LEU A 66 0.67 -18.16 0.37
CA LEU A 66 1.86 -17.51 -0.18
C LEU A 66 1.76 -17.22 -1.69
N VAL A 67 1.36 -18.21 -2.50
CA VAL A 67 1.25 -18.05 -3.97
C VAL A 67 0.14 -17.06 -4.32
N ARG A 68 -0.99 -17.11 -3.63
CA ARG A 68 -2.10 -16.17 -3.83
C ARG A 68 -1.66 -14.74 -3.52
N ALA A 69 -0.97 -14.51 -2.40
CA ALA A 69 -0.44 -13.19 -2.06
C ALA A 69 0.55 -12.67 -3.12
N HIS A 70 1.39 -13.56 -3.67
CA HIS A 70 2.32 -13.21 -4.74
C HIS A 70 1.60 -12.78 -6.04
N LEU A 71 0.58 -13.52 -6.47
CA LEU A 71 -0.21 -13.17 -7.67
C LEU A 71 -0.97 -11.84 -7.52
N VAL A 72 -1.35 -11.47 -6.32
CA VAL A 72 -2.12 -10.25 -6.06
C VAL A 72 -1.22 -9.03 -5.91
N HIS A 73 -0.11 -9.14 -5.17
CA HIS A 73 0.68 -8.00 -4.73
C HIS A 73 2.02 -7.85 -5.45
N ASN A 74 2.55 -8.90 -6.07
CA ASN A 74 3.88 -8.90 -6.69
C ASN A 74 3.82 -9.11 -8.22
N ARG A 75 2.66 -9.47 -8.78
CA ARG A 75 2.42 -9.48 -10.23
C ARG A 75 1.71 -8.21 -10.67
N SER A 76 2.16 -7.62 -11.77
CA SER A 76 1.39 -6.58 -12.44
C SER A 76 0.04 -7.16 -12.87
N GLN A 77 -1.05 -6.50 -12.48
CA GLN A 77 -2.33 -6.76 -13.10
C GLN A 77 -2.26 -6.13 -14.49
N VAL A 78 -2.42 -6.95 -15.53
CA VAL A 78 -2.43 -6.49 -16.92
C VAL A 78 -3.61 -5.54 -17.10
N GLY A 79 -3.35 -4.25 -16.95
CA GLY A 79 -4.21 -3.18 -17.42
C GLY A 79 -3.90 -2.86 -18.87
N THR A 80 -3.88 -3.85 -19.76
CA THR A 80 -3.91 -3.52 -21.20
C THR A 80 -5.37 -3.23 -21.53
N PRO A 81 -5.73 -1.99 -21.93
CA PRO A 81 -7.06 -1.71 -22.45
C PRO A 81 -7.33 -2.70 -23.58
N ALA A 82 -8.54 -3.26 -23.63
CA ALA A 82 -8.96 -4.12 -24.72
C ALA A 82 -8.54 -3.47 -26.05
N VAL A 83 -7.94 -4.27 -26.93
CA VAL A 83 -7.64 -3.92 -28.32
C VAL A 83 -8.81 -3.09 -28.84
N GLY A 84 -8.56 -1.81 -29.14
CA GLY A 84 -9.58 -0.95 -29.69
C GLY A 84 -10.14 -1.62 -30.93
N THR A 85 -11.37 -2.12 -30.85
CA THR A 85 -12.10 -2.48 -32.05
C THR A 85 -12.27 -1.17 -32.82
N PRO A 86 -11.77 -1.06 -34.06
CA PRO A 86 -12.01 0.13 -34.85
C PRO A 86 -13.53 0.26 -35.02
N ASN A 87 -14.09 1.33 -34.46
CA ASN A 87 -15.50 1.65 -34.56
C ASN A 87 -15.83 1.82 -36.06
N PRO A 88 -16.65 0.96 -36.68
CA PRO A 88 -16.90 1.05 -38.10
C PRO A 88 -18.05 2.02 -38.31
N MET A 89 -17.88 3.31 -38.06
CA MET A 89 -18.75 4.39 -38.57
C MET A 89 -18.09 5.75 -38.33
N LEU A 90 -17.19 6.13 -39.23
CA LEU A 90 -16.99 7.54 -39.57
C LEU A 90 -17.69 7.78 -40.91
N GLY A 91 -19.02 7.83 -40.86
CA GLY A 91 -19.87 8.29 -41.94
C GLY A 91 -20.03 9.81 -41.84
N SER A 92 -19.56 10.50 -42.87
CA SER A 92 -19.78 11.93 -43.12
C SER A 92 -21.27 12.30 -43.05
N GLY A 93 -21.62 13.35 -42.29
CA GLY A 93 -22.99 13.88 -42.26
C GLY A 93 -23.26 14.87 -41.12
N SER A 94 -23.23 16.16 -41.47
CA SER A 94 -23.71 17.31 -40.68
C SER A 94 -25.18 17.16 -40.26
N VAL A 95 -25.57 17.58 -39.02
CA VAL A 95 -26.50 18.71 -38.73
C VAL A 95 -27.02 18.71 -37.26
N LEU A 96 -26.91 19.89 -36.63
CA LEU A 96 -27.91 20.58 -35.77
C LEU A 96 -28.59 19.87 -34.59
N GLY A 97 -28.47 20.47 -33.39
CA GLY A 97 -29.65 20.67 -32.53
C GLY A 97 -29.51 20.37 -31.03
N GLY A 98 -29.32 21.44 -30.23
CA GLY A 98 -30.08 21.78 -29.01
C GLY A 98 -30.23 20.78 -27.85
N GLY A 99 -29.87 21.22 -26.64
CA GLY A 99 -30.36 20.59 -25.42
C GLY A 99 -29.73 21.09 -24.11
N LEU A 100 -30.07 22.32 -23.68
CA LEU A 100 -30.02 22.69 -22.26
C LEU A 100 -31.02 21.82 -21.48
N GLY A 101 -30.63 21.25 -20.33
CA GLY A 101 -31.62 20.72 -19.41
C GLY A 101 -31.15 19.81 -18.27
N SER A 102 -31.12 20.39 -17.07
CA SER A 102 -31.67 19.82 -15.82
C SER A 102 -30.96 18.66 -15.13
N GLY A 103 -30.48 18.92 -13.90
CA GLY A 103 -30.07 17.86 -12.97
C GLY A 103 -29.60 18.24 -11.56
N ILE A 104 -29.95 19.42 -11.01
CA ILE A 104 -29.80 19.67 -9.57
C ILE A 104 -30.93 18.95 -8.83
N LYS A 105 -30.59 18.01 -7.94
CA LYS A 105 -31.30 17.49 -6.74
C LYS A 105 -30.52 16.25 -6.28
N LYS A 106 -30.11 16.03 -5.03
CA LYS A 106 -30.69 16.42 -3.75
C LYS A 106 -29.64 16.22 -2.65
N LEU A 107 -29.23 17.32 -2.00
CA LEU A 107 -28.54 17.32 -0.72
C LEU A 107 -29.59 17.08 0.37
N GLY A 108 -29.38 16.11 1.24
CA GLY A 108 -30.17 15.96 2.47
C GLY A 108 -30.48 14.52 2.85
N GLN A 109 -29.68 13.99 3.78
CA GLN A 109 -30.16 13.39 5.03
C GLN A 109 -28.96 13.07 5.94
N LEU A 110 -28.67 14.01 6.84
CA LEU A 110 -27.92 13.75 8.08
C LEU A 110 -28.97 13.42 9.15
N SER A 111 -28.97 12.19 9.68
CA SER A 111 -29.30 11.91 11.08
C SER A 111 -29.24 10.41 11.38
N ALA A 112 -28.71 10.13 12.58
CA ALA A 112 -28.87 8.92 13.40
C ALA A 112 -27.94 7.72 13.16
N GLY A 113 -27.13 7.41 14.17
CA GLY A 113 -26.69 6.04 14.47
C GLY A 113 -25.18 5.80 14.44
N MET A 114 -24.44 6.30 15.43
CA MET A 114 -23.07 5.88 15.70
C MET A 114 -23.10 4.48 16.34
N THR A 115 -23.29 3.46 15.50
CA THR A 115 -23.11 2.06 15.88
C THR A 115 -21.66 1.69 15.56
N MET A 116 -20.90 1.24 16.57
CA MET A 116 -19.55 0.70 16.40
C MET A 116 -19.63 -0.55 15.51
N SER A 117 -19.52 -0.35 14.19
CA SER A 117 -19.42 -1.45 13.25
C SER A 117 -18.06 -2.10 13.44
N LEU A 118 -18.10 -3.40 13.74
CA LEU A 118 -16.96 -4.30 13.73
C LEU A 118 -16.10 -4.07 12.48
N LEU A 119 -14.78 -4.01 12.69
CA LEU A 119 -13.70 -3.88 11.70
C LEU A 119 -14.17 -4.23 10.28
N THR A 120 -14.23 -3.23 9.41
CA THR A 120 -14.52 -3.41 7.98
C THR A 120 -13.58 -4.48 7.43
N PRO A 121 -14.08 -5.62 6.92
CA PRO A 121 -13.23 -6.58 6.24
C PRO A 121 -12.65 -5.90 5.00
N SER A 122 -11.32 -5.90 4.87
CA SER A 122 -10.67 -5.39 3.67
C SER A 122 -11.18 -6.15 2.45
N ALA A 123 -11.91 -5.48 1.55
CA ALA A 123 -12.53 -6.05 0.36
C ALA A 123 -11.53 -6.60 -0.67
N SER A 124 -10.22 -6.55 -0.38
CA SER A 124 -9.15 -6.98 -1.26
C SER A 124 -9.01 -8.51 -1.43
N THR A 125 -9.77 -9.32 -0.67
CA THR A 125 -9.70 -10.79 -0.76
C THR A 125 -10.93 -11.44 -1.41
N GLY A 126 -12.05 -10.70 -1.58
CA GLY A 126 -13.31 -11.26 -2.05
C GLY A 126 -13.44 -11.48 -3.56
N SER A 127 -12.64 -10.79 -4.38
CA SER A 127 -12.73 -10.85 -5.84
C SER A 127 -11.86 -11.92 -6.49
N LEU A 128 -11.14 -12.72 -5.70
CA LEU A 128 -10.17 -13.69 -6.24
C LEU A 128 -10.78 -15.10 -6.25
N PRO A 129 -10.55 -15.86 -7.34
CA PRO A 129 -11.06 -17.21 -7.45
C PRO A 129 -10.55 -18.09 -6.30
N PRO A 130 -11.38 -19.04 -5.80
CA PRO A 130 -10.97 -19.95 -4.74
C PRO A 130 -9.77 -20.78 -5.20
N TYR A 131 -8.70 -20.76 -4.41
CA TYR A 131 -7.51 -21.57 -4.64
C TYR A 131 -7.85 -23.03 -4.30
N LYS A 132 -7.72 -23.93 -5.29
CA LYS A 132 -7.77 -25.38 -5.05
C LYS A 132 -6.35 -25.87 -4.79
N PRO A 133 -6.12 -26.63 -3.69
CA PRO A 133 -4.83 -27.27 -3.42
C PRO A 133 -4.47 -28.29 -4.50
#